data_AF-A0A3B7MVR5-F1
#
_entry.id   AF-A0A3B7MVR5-F1
#
_cell.length_a   1.000
_cell.length_b   1.000
_cell.length_c   1.000
_cell.angle_alpha   90.00
_cell.angle_beta   90.00
_cell.angle_gamma   90.00
#
_symmetry.space_group_name_H-M   'P 1'
#
loop_
_entity.id
_entity.type
_entity.pdbx_description
1 polymer ?
#
loop_
_entity_poly.entity_id
_entity_poly.type
_entity_poly.pdbx_seq_one_letter_code
_entity_poly.pdbx_strand_id
1 'polypeptide(L)'
;MFKTLPFLAGLLMVQLALVAQNYHAVNGSSFAGSLGVGNNPASIVNTPFAWDIDILSVQVKPATNAVTLHNYSLLSFGGTAEYQFDKGYYARFMQANANVNLLNTRIALSRRAAIAGGINIRSYSNIKTSPYAFVDTMKSARSFFLMNGGNTNYSADLTSSSWLELFGTYAQTIVDNERSRLNAGITVRVSRGLSGAHAKLVSGEVERIIENGQEKYVLKDAAARYGYSANLDGWKKEKGSNQNLQDFVRNSEGGASFDVGVEYLIKPMVIADFNDPAERYYDYDWKIGIAILDIGFNQYKYSNNSRTVRGFRGEVTDMDLDKKFNNIHGIAGFNDSLATIVNSMGRLAGNFNVINPMRVVVNVDRYLFDAFYINADLSINLSPLAGDQRLYVKETNLLAVTPRWETRNWGFYMPVLYNTEKQLRIGGAVKAGPLLLGIHNWATLFAKNRMQNGGGYLALVIRAGRDSQHKRDRKYDCPPY
;
A
#
# COMPACT_ATOMS: atom_id res chain seq x y z
N MET A 1 -21.08 7.52 21.63
CA MET A 1 -20.47 6.43 22.44
C MET A 1 -20.19 5.25 21.51
N PHE A 2 -18.92 4.97 21.18
CA PHE A 2 -18.54 3.90 20.23
C PHE A 2 -17.51 2.93 20.83
N LYS A 3 -17.83 2.32 21.99
CA LYS A 3 -16.93 1.37 22.67
C LYS A 3 -16.84 -0.02 22.00
N THR A 4 -17.49 -0.21 20.85
CA THR A 4 -17.35 -1.36 19.95
C THR A 4 -16.45 -1.12 18.74
N LEU A 5 -16.01 0.12 18.52
CA LEU A 5 -14.96 0.40 17.57
C LEU A 5 -13.55 -0.10 17.96
N PRO A 6 -13.16 -0.43 19.22
CA PRO A 6 -11.75 -0.70 19.53
C PRO A 6 -11.25 -2.06 19.06
N PHE A 7 -12.08 -2.94 18.48
CA PHE A 7 -11.58 -4.15 17.81
C PHE A 7 -11.25 -3.90 16.34
N LEU A 8 -12.11 -3.17 15.60
CA LEU A 8 -11.83 -2.78 14.21
C LEU A 8 -10.76 -1.67 14.15
N ALA A 9 -10.89 -0.66 15.01
CA ALA A 9 -9.83 0.33 15.25
C ALA A 9 -8.61 -0.31 15.93
N GLY A 10 -8.76 -1.40 16.68
CA GLY A 10 -7.65 -2.17 17.23
C GLY A 10 -6.80 -2.83 16.13
N LEU A 11 -7.44 -3.49 15.16
CA LEU A 11 -6.74 -3.98 13.97
C LEU A 11 -6.09 -2.86 13.15
N LEU A 12 -6.73 -1.69 13.01
CA LEU A 12 -6.10 -0.52 12.41
C LEU A 12 -4.94 0.05 13.24
N MET A 13 -5.04 0.08 14.58
CA MET A 13 -4.02 0.67 15.45
C MET A 13 -2.80 -0.22 15.66
N VAL A 14 -2.94 -1.55 15.60
CA VAL A 14 -1.79 -2.46 15.54
C VAL A 14 -0.97 -2.25 14.25
N GLN A 15 -1.60 -1.81 13.15
CA GLN A 15 -0.89 -1.37 11.94
C GLN A 15 -0.23 0.01 12.07
N LEU A 16 -0.64 0.86 13.02
CA LEU A 16 -0.07 2.20 13.23
C LEU A 16 1.15 2.22 14.18
N ALA A 17 1.41 1.13 14.90
CA ALA A 17 2.53 1.03 15.85
C ALA A 17 3.89 0.67 15.21
N LEU A 18 3.93 0.37 13.91
CA LEU A 18 5.15 0.01 13.17
C LEU A 18 5.38 1.02 12.05
N VAL A 19 6.43 1.84 12.18
CA VAL A 19 6.68 2.96 11.27
C VAL A 19 7.88 2.68 10.37
N ALA A 20 7.60 2.44 9.09
CA ALA A 20 8.55 2.32 7.98
C ALA A 20 7.91 2.93 6.68
N GLN A 21 8.61 3.29 5.58
CA GLN A 21 8.14 4.00 4.34
C GLN A 21 8.70 3.35 3.03
N ASN A 22 8.42 3.91 1.84
CA ASN A 22 8.64 3.28 0.55
C ASN A 22 10.03 3.56 -0.07
N TYR A 23 10.52 2.59 -0.82
CA TYR A 23 11.74 2.63 -1.63
C TYR A 23 11.65 3.55 -2.86
N HIS A 24 10.65 4.44 -2.95
CA HIS A 24 10.47 5.38 -4.07
C HIS A 24 11.74 6.15 -4.44
N ALA A 25 12.58 6.45 -3.46
CA ALA A 25 13.81 7.20 -3.70
C ALA A 25 14.86 6.41 -4.50
N VAL A 26 14.80 5.07 -4.51
CA VAL A 26 15.62 4.20 -5.39
C VAL A 26 14.88 3.74 -6.65
N ASN A 27 13.66 4.22 -6.91
CA ASN A 27 12.99 3.98 -8.21
C ASN A 27 13.87 4.52 -9.35
N GLY A 28 13.97 3.74 -10.43
CA GLY A 28 14.84 4.04 -11.57
C GLY A 28 16.35 3.80 -11.33
N SER A 29 16.81 3.59 -10.10
CA SER A 29 18.23 3.35 -9.84
C SER A 29 18.70 1.97 -10.35
N SER A 30 19.83 1.93 -11.05
CA SER A 30 20.53 0.66 -11.35
C SER A 30 21.15 0.03 -10.10
N PHE A 31 21.26 0.75 -8.99
CA PHE A 31 21.70 0.23 -7.70
C PHE A 31 20.53 -0.19 -6.80
N ALA A 32 19.28 -0.24 -7.30
CA ALA A 32 18.14 -0.75 -6.53
C ALA A 32 18.19 -2.28 -6.31
N GLY A 33 18.62 -3.05 -7.32
CA GLY A 33 18.68 -4.51 -7.27
C GLY A 33 17.32 -5.17 -7.05
N SER A 34 17.27 -6.11 -6.12
CA SER A 34 16.05 -6.81 -5.62
C SER A 34 14.90 -5.88 -5.26
N LEU A 35 15.17 -4.68 -4.73
CA LEU A 35 14.14 -3.66 -4.46
C LEU A 35 13.46 -3.14 -5.74
N GLY A 36 14.14 -3.19 -6.88
CA GLY A 36 13.65 -2.72 -8.17
C GLY A 36 12.51 -3.55 -8.78
N VAL A 37 12.37 -4.83 -8.37
CA VAL A 37 11.30 -5.73 -8.83
C VAL A 37 9.92 -5.12 -8.64
N GLY A 38 9.69 -4.47 -7.49
CA GLY A 38 8.41 -3.84 -7.16
C GLY A 38 8.10 -2.56 -7.94
N ASN A 39 9.02 -2.05 -8.76
CA ASN A 39 8.81 -0.88 -9.63
C ASN A 39 8.79 -1.25 -11.12
N ASN A 40 9.67 -2.14 -11.55
CA ASN A 40 9.67 -2.68 -12.92
C ASN A 40 10.44 -4.02 -12.94
N PRO A 41 9.82 -5.14 -13.33
CA PRO A 41 10.49 -6.44 -13.37
C PRO A 41 11.68 -6.49 -14.35
N ALA A 42 11.72 -5.65 -15.39
CA ALA A 42 12.87 -5.59 -16.31
C ALA A 42 14.15 -5.01 -15.66
N SER A 43 14.01 -4.22 -14.59
CA SER A 43 15.13 -3.49 -13.98
C SER A 43 16.21 -4.39 -13.37
N ILE A 44 15.87 -5.64 -12.99
CA ILE A 44 16.82 -6.57 -12.36
C ILE A 44 17.96 -7.03 -13.28
N VAL A 45 17.85 -6.83 -14.60
CA VAL A 45 18.96 -7.08 -15.53
C VAL A 45 19.97 -5.93 -15.44
N ASN A 46 19.48 -4.69 -15.36
CA ASN A 46 20.30 -3.49 -15.28
C ASN A 46 20.72 -3.18 -13.83
N THR A 47 21.50 -4.07 -13.23
CA THR A 47 22.06 -3.86 -11.90
C THR A 47 23.48 -4.44 -11.86
N PRO A 48 24.50 -3.66 -11.46
CA PRO A 48 25.90 -4.03 -11.59
C PRO A 48 26.36 -5.09 -10.59
N PHE A 49 25.56 -5.46 -9.59
CA PHE A 49 25.85 -6.53 -8.65
C PHE A 49 25.68 -7.91 -9.29
N ALA A 50 26.51 -8.90 -8.93
CA ALA A 50 26.32 -10.28 -9.39
C ALA A 50 25.12 -10.95 -8.70
N TRP A 51 24.90 -10.58 -7.44
CA TRP A 51 23.74 -10.92 -6.62
C TRP A 51 23.53 -9.83 -5.56
N ASP A 52 22.31 -9.76 -5.04
CA ASP A 52 21.94 -8.97 -3.87
C ASP A 52 20.73 -9.59 -3.16
N ILE A 53 20.65 -9.38 -1.84
CA ILE A 53 19.62 -9.93 -0.95
C ILE A 53 19.12 -8.82 -0.03
N ASP A 54 17.89 -8.37 -0.25
CA ASP A 54 17.12 -7.60 0.73
C ASP A 54 16.63 -8.56 1.83
N ILE A 55 17.35 -8.58 2.95
CA ILE A 55 17.07 -9.48 4.09
C ILE A 55 15.71 -9.15 4.69
N LEU A 56 15.50 -7.86 4.94
CA LEU A 56 14.32 -7.28 5.51
C LEU A 56 14.22 -5.84 5.02
N SER A 57 13.08 -5.49 4.47
CA SER A 57 12.71 -4.10 4.26
C SER A 57 11.25 -3.88 4.58
N VAL A 58 10.93 -2.74 5.19
CA VAL A 58 9.58 -2.44 5.67
C VAL A 58 9.13 -1.06 5.20
N GLN A 59 7.84 -0.97 4.92
CA GLN A 59 7.19 0.15 4.28
C GLN A 59 5.77 0.34 4.77
N VAL A 60 5.39 1.59 5.01
CA VAL A 60 4.04 2.05 5.39
C VAL A 60 3.80 3.42 4.74
N LYS A 61 2.59 3.66 4.28
CA LYS A 61 2.13 4.88 3.57
C LYS A 61 0.72 5.23 4.04
N PRO A 62 0.57 5.90 5.21
CA PRO A 62 -0.69 6.53 5.59
C PRO A 62 -0.91 7.83 4.80
N ALA A 63 -2.14 8.02 4.33
CA ALA A 63 -2.65 9.27 3.79
C ALA A 63 -4.11 9.47 4.24
N THR A 64 -4.42 10.60 4.85
CA THR A 64 -5.77 10.87 5.37
C THR A 64 -6.04 12.38 5.44
N ASN A 65 -7.34 12.73 5.43
CA ASN A 65 -7.85 14.05 5.79
C ASN A 65 -8.85 13.99 6.98
N ALA A 66 -8.94 12.84 7.64
CA ALA A 66 -9.92 12.55 8.68
C ALA A 66 -9.34 12.59 10.10
N VAL A 67 -8.02 12.40 10.25
CA VAL A 67 -7.33 12.31 11.54
C VAL A 67 -5.99 13.04 11.48
N THR A 68 -5.76 13.92 12.44
CA THR A 68 -4.45 14.53 12.74
C THR A 68 -3.84 13.85 13.97
N LEU A 69 -2.55 13.50 13.89
CA LEU A 69 -1.76 13.11 15.06
C LEU A 69 -1.06 14.33 15.66
N HIS A 70 -1.09 14.41 16.98
CA HIS A 70 -0.47 15.44 17.82
C HIS A 70 0.58 14.81 18.74
N ASN A 71 1.54 15.61 19.18
CA ASN A 71 2.59 15.20 20.12
C ASN A 71 3.39 13.94 19.66
N TYR A 72 3.46 13.74 18.34
CA TYR A 72 4.18 12.64 17.69
C TYR A 72 5.44 13.16 16.99
N SER A 73 6.57 12.50 17.24
CA SER A 73 7.88 12.81 16.65
C SER A 73 8.61 11.52 16.29
N LEU A 74 9.16 11.46 15.09
CA LEU A 74 9.95 10.32 14.60
C LEU A 74 11.31 10.17 15.30
N LEU A 75 11.75 11.19 16.04
CA LEU A 75 13.07 11.25 16.68
C LEU A 75 13.01 11.00 18.20
N SER A 76 11.83 10.94 18.79
CA SER A 76 11.64 10.75 20.24
C SER A 76 10.58 9.67 20.51
N PHE A 77 11.00 8.41 20.41
CA PHE A 77 10.20 7.27 20.82
C PHE A 77 9.97 7.30 22.34
N GLY A 78 8.71 7.43 22.78
CA GLY A 78 8.34 7.44 24.20
C GLY A 78 7.20 8.40 24.58
N GLY A 79 6.85 9.36 23.72
CA GLY A 79 5.70 10.25 23.96
C GLY A 79 4.35 9.56 23.71
N THR A 80 3.32 9.94 24.49
CA THR A 80 1.94 9.57 24.20
C THR A 80 1.43 10.36 22.99
N ALA A 81 1.42 9.72 21.83
CA ALA A 81 0.83 10.30 20.62
C ALA A 81 -0.68 10.50 20.82
N GLU A 82 -1.15 11.72 20.61
CA GLU A 82 -2.56 12.08 20.66
C GLU A 82 -3.14 12.04 19.24
N TYR A 83 -4.42 11.69 19.10
CA TYR A 83 -5.13 11.75 17.83
C TYR A 83 -6.35 12.65 17.94
N GLN A 84 -6.58 13.48 16.93
CA GLN A 84 -7.77 14.30 16.78
C GLN A 84 -8.46 13.94 15.47
N PHE A 85 -9.76 13.65 15.53
CA PHE A 85 -10.58 13.59 14.32
C PHE A 85 -10.86 15.00 13.80
N ASP A 86 -10.57 15.23 12.52
CA ASP A 86 -10.62 16.56 11.93
C ASP A 86 -12.09 17.00 11.69
N LYS A 87 -12.41 18.21 12.18
CA LYS A 87 -13.77 18.76 12.28
C LYS A 87 -14.19 19.45 10.97
N GLY A 88 -15.50 19.50 10.70
CA GLY A 88 -16.08 20.23 9.56
C GLY A 88 -16.82 19.34 8.56
N TYR A 89 -17.40 19.96 7.52
CA TYR A 89 -18.20 19.32 6.46
C TYR A 89 -17.37 19.10 5.20
N TYR A 90 -16.93 17.86 4.98
CA TYR A 90 -16.21 17.45 3.76
C TYR A 90 -16.18 15.91 3.63
N ALA A 91 -15.87 15.41 2.43
CA ALA A 91 -15.70 13.98 2.19
C ALA A 91 -14.40 13.49 2.84
N ARG A 92 -14.49 12.50 3.72
CA ARG A 92 -13.34 11.94 4.42
C ARG A 92 -12.79 10.74 3.67
N PHE A 93 -11.46 10.61 3.67
CA PHE A 93 -10.76 9.45 3.16
C PHE A 93 -9.63 9.02 4.09
N MET A 94 -9.31 7.73 4.04
CA MET A 94 -8.08 7.17 4.59
C MET A 94 -7.54 6.16 3.58
N GLN A 95 -6.25 6.22 3.31
CA GLN A 95 -5.49 5.23 2.54
C GLN A 95 -4.30 4.82 3.39
N ALA A 96 -4.15 3.53 3.67
CA ALA A 96 -3.06 3.00 4.48
C ALA A 96 -2.51 1.76 3.78
N ASN A 97 -1.29 1.88 3.28
CA ASN A 97 -0.62 0.80 2.55
C ASN A 97 0.62 0.40 3.34
N ALA A 98 0.85 -0.89 3.58
CA ALA A 98 2.06 -1.43 4.19
C ALA A 98 2.62 -2.57 3.34
N ASN A 99 3.95 -2.70 3.34
CA ASN A 99 4.68 -3.77 2.68
C ASN A 99 5.89 -4.18 3.54
N VAL A 100 6.12 -5.47 3.69
CA VAL A 100 7.31 -6.06 4.30
C VAL A 100 7.89 -7.02 3.28
N ASN A 101 9.13 -6.81 2.85
CA ASN A 101 9.88 -7.78 2.06
C ASN A 101 10.74 -8.62 3.01
N LEU A 102 10.91 -9.91 2.71
CA LEU A 102 11.76 -10.85 3.44
C LEU A 102 12.56 -11.71 2.48
N LEU A 103 13.89 -11.66 2.63
CA LEU A 103 14.86 -12.45 1.85
C LEU A 103 14.73 -12.28 0.33
N ASN A 104 14.31 -11.10 -0.13
CA ASN A 104 14.14 -10.79 -1.55
C ASN A 104 15.50 -10.81 -2.24
N THR A 105 15.75 -11.90 -2.95
CA THR A 105 17.05 -12.26 -3.51
C THR A 105 17.01 -12.06 -5.02
N ARG A 106 18.03 -11.41 -5.57
CA ARG A 106 18.22 -11.20 -7.01
C ARG A 106 19.59 -11.71 -7.42
N ILE A 107 19.64 -12.52 -8.48
CA ILE A 107 20.84 -13.17 -9.00
C ILE A 107 20.93 -12.88 -10.49
N ALA A 108 22.04 -12.27 -10.92
CA ALA A 108 22.38 -12.20 -12.33
C ALA A 108 22.78 -13.60 -12.82
N LEU A 109 22.14 -14.11 -13.87
CA LEU A 109 22.53 -15.33 -14.57
C LEU A 109 23.66 -15.03 -15.56
N SER A 110 23.58 -13.87 -16.23
CA SER A 110 24.62 -13.30 -17.11
C SER A 110 24.50 -11.78 -17.11
N ARG A 111 25.35 -11.07 -17.87
CA ARG A 111 25.17 -9.62 -18.15
C ARG A 111 23.84 -9.30 -18.86
N ARG A 112 23.16 -10.29 -19.46
CA ARG A 112 21.91 -10.12 -20.23
C ARG A 112 20.69 -10.78 -19.61
N ALA A 113 20.80 -11.52 -18.51
CA ALA A 113 19.67 -12.22 -17.89
C ALA A 113 19.80 -12.26 -16.36
N ALA A 114 18.69 -12.10 -15.66
CA ALA A 114 18.64 -12.16 -14.20
C ALA A 114 17.34 -12.78 -13.71
N ILE A 115 17.40 -13.38 -12.52
CA ILE A 115 16.24 -13.89 -11.77
C ILE A 115 16.15 -13.19 -10.43
N ALA A 116 14.94 -13.09 -9.89
CA ALA A 116 14.71 -12.67 -8.52
C ALA A 116 13.54 -13.44 -7.89
N GLY A 117 13.53 -13.55 -6.57
CA GLY A 117 12.44 -14.17 -5.82
C GLY A 117 12.53 -13.88 -4.33
N GLY A 118 11.42 -14.06 -3.62
CA GLY A 118 11.34 -13.75 -2.21
C GLY A 118 9.91 -13.80 -1.66
N ILE A 119 9.75 -13.28 -0.46
CA ILE A 119 8.49 -13.28 0.30
C ILE A 119 8.11 -11.83 0.58
N ASN A 120 6.90 -11.41 0.22
CA ASN A 120 6.37 -10.12 0.67
C ASN A 120 5.09 -10.32 1.52
N ILE A 121 4.89 -9.46 2.51
CA ILE A 121 3.62 -9.31 3.24
C ILE A 121 3.10 -7.91 2.92
N ARG A 122 1.94 -7.83 2.28
CA ARG A 122 1.34 -6.58 1.81
C ARG A 122 -0.01 -6.36 2.48
N SER A 123 -0.33 -5.11 2.77
CA SER A 123 -1.61 -4.69 3.34
C SER A 123 -2.00 -3.37 2.70
N TYR A 124 -3.23 -3.27 2.22
CA TYR A 124 -3.82 -2.06 1.68
C TYR A 124 -5.20 -1.87 2.30
N SER A 125 -5.48 -0.67 2.78
CA SER A 125 -6.77 -0.28 3.35
C SER A 125 -7.18 1.06 2.77
N ASN A 126 -8.35 1.10 2.14
CA ASN A 126 -8.94 2.30 1.58
C ASN A 126 -10.30 2.55 2.24
N ILE A 127 -10.55 3.78 2.65
CA ILE A 127 -11.83 4.28 3.19
C ILE A 127 -12.16 5.57 2.45
N LYS A 128 -13.41 5.75 2.04
CA LYS A 128 -13.97 6.99 1.50
C LYS A 128 -15.42 7.15 1.95
N THR A 129 -15.85 8.38 2.22
CA THR A 129 -17.25 8.71 2.53
C THR A 129 -17.82 9.77 1.60
N SER A 130 -19.14 9.92 1.59
CA SER A 130 -19.79 11.18 1.22
C SER A 130 -19.35 12.31 2.16
N PRO A 131 -19.55 13.59 1.80
CA PRO A 131 -19.40 14.69 2.73
C PRO A 131 -20.31 14.53 3.95
N TYR A 132 -19.78 14.80 5.14
CA TYR A 132 -20.56 14.94 6.37
C TYR A 132 -19.87 15.89 7.34
N ALA A 133 -20.66 16.60 8.13
CA ALA A 133 -20.22 17.44 9.24
C ALA A 133 -19.94 16.57 10.47
N PHE A 134 -18.81 16.83 11.12
CA PHE A 134 -18.39 16.13 12.33
C PHE A 134 -17.69 17.09 13.30
N VAL A 135 -17.91 16.86 14.58
CA VAL A 135 -17.14 17.44 15.70
C VAL A 135 -16.88 16.35 16.75
N ASP A 136 -15.76 16.49 17.46
CA ASP A 136 -15.33 15.61 18.55
C ASP A 136 -16.28 15.54 19.75
N THR A 137 -17.07 16.61 20.00
CA THR A 137 -18.05 16.68 21.09
C THR A 137 -19.37 15.96 20.80
N MET A 138 -19.54 15.40 19.59
CA MET A 138 -20.77 14.73 19.14
C MET A 138 -20.96 13.38 19.86
N LYS A 139 -22.14 13.16 20.47
CA LYS A 139 -22.37 12.01 21.36
C LYS A 139 -23.48 11.04 20.94
N SER A 140 -24.45 11.50 20.13
CA SER A 140 -25.68 10.79 19.74
C SER A 140 -25.96 10.87 18.24
N ALA A 141 -26.70 9.90 17.71
CA ALA A 141 -27.19 9.91 16.33
C ALA A 141 -27.99 11.19 16.01
N ARG A 142 -28.81 11.65 16.97
CA ARG A 142 -29.51 12.94 16.89
C ARG A 142 -28.58 14.12 16.62
N SER A 143 -27.49 14.22 17.39
CA SER A 143 -26.53 15.32 17.23
C SER A 143 -25.77 15.27 15.89
N PHE A 144 -25.59 14.06 15.32
CA PHE A 144 -25.02 13.88 13.98
C PHE A 144 -25.98 14.35 12.88
N PHE A 145 -27.22 13.88 12.87
CA PHE A 145 -28.17 14.26 11.82
C PHE A 145 -28.58 15.74 11.89
N LEU A 146 -28.74 16.31 13.09
CA LEU A 146 -28.96 17.74 13.30
C LEU A 146 -27.85 18.59 12.67
N MET A 147 -26.59 18.24 12.90
CA MET A 147 -25.45 18.96 12.34
C MET A 147 -25.33 18.83 10.81
N ASN A 148 -25.96 17.81 10.23
CA ASN A 148 -25.99 17.56 8.79
C ASN A 148 -27.32 17.98 8.13
N GLY A 149 -28.23 18.64 8.85
CA GLY A 149 -29.51 19.14 8.32
C GLY A 149 -30.59 18.08 8.10
N GLY A 150 -30.24 16.79 8.20
CA GLY A 150 -31.16 15.66 8.30
C GLY A 150 -31.92 15.25 7.05
N ASN A 151 -31.79 15.95 5.92
CA ASN A 151 -32.30 15.54 4.61
C ASN A 151 -31.10 15.16 3.72
N THR A 152 -30.48 14.04 4.04
CA THR A 152 -29.13 13.69 3.57
C THR A 152 -29.02 12.22 3.24
N ASN A 153 -28.40 11.91 2.11
CA ASN A 153 -27.99 10.56 1.76
C ASN A 153 -26.50 10.35 2.05
N TYR A 154 -26.19 9.41 2.93
CA TYR A 154 -24.82 9.04 3.28
C TYR A 154 -24.33 7.85 2.45
N SER A 155 -23.09 7.92 1.99
CA SER A 155 -22.39 6.77 1.42
C SER A 155 -21.01 6.59 2.06
N ALA A 156 -20.56 5.35 2.12
CA ALA A 156 -19.26 4.98 2.64
C ALA A 156 -18.76 3.73 1.91
N ASP A 157 -17.47 3.69 1.59
CA ASP A 157 -16.80 2.52 1.04
C ASP A 157 -15.50 2.30 1.83
N LEU A 158 -15.39 1.14 2.45
CA LEU A 158 -14.19 0.61 3.07
C LEU A 158 -13.85 -0.69 2.36
N THR A 159 -12.61 -0.80 1.88
CA THR A 159 -12.03 -2.06 1.40
C THR A 159 -10.63 -2.22 1.96
N SER A 160 -10.34 -3.39 2.54
CA SER A 160 -9.04 -3.75 3.11
C SER A 160 -8.65 -5.15 2.66
N SER A 161 -7.39 -5.30 2.27
CA SER A 161 -6.80 -6.54 1.74
C SER A 161 -5.37 -6.65 2.24
N SER A 162 -5.08 -7.72 2.96
CA SER A 162 -3.75 -8.08 3.42
C SER A 162 -3.43 -9.51 2.98
N TRP A 163 -2.22 -9.74 2.47
CA TRP A 163 -1.80 -11.02 1.94
C TRP A 163 -0.29 -11.26 2.12
N LEU A 164 0.07 -12.53 2.19
CA LEU A 164 1.43 -13.03 1.99
C LEU A 164 1.57 -13.38 0.50
N GLU A 165 2.68 -13.03 -0.15
CA GLU A 165 3.00 -13.44 -1.52
C GLU A 165 4.40 -14.06 -1.61
N LEU A 166 4.51 -15.16 -2.35
CA LEU A 166 5.75 -15.68 -2.90
C LEU A 166 5.85 -15.21 -4.34
N PHE A 167 6.99 -14.66 -4.74
CA PHE A 167 7.19 -14.22 -6.12
C PHE A 167 8.44 -14.83 -6.76
N GLY A 168 8.37 -15.00 -8.08
CA GLY A 168 9.50 -15.32 -8.94
C GLY A 168 9.50 -14.36 -10.13
N THR A 169 10.66 -13.82 -10.48
CA THR A 169 10.87 -12.86 -11.57
C THR A 169 11.93 -13.40 -12.52
N TYR A 170 11.68 -13.29 -13.82
CA TYR A 170 12.68 -13.47 -14.87
C TYR A 170 12.75 -12.22 -15.73
N ALA A 171 13.96 -11.77 -16.05
CA ALA A 171 14.16 -10.66 -16.96
C ALA A 171 15.39 -10.85 -17.84
N GLN A 172 15.33 -10.33 -19.06
CA GLN A 172 16.36 -10.48 -20.07
C GLN A 172 16.50 -9.21 -20.94
N THR A 173 17.73 -8.91 -21.37
CA THR A 173 18.02 -8.01 -22.47
C THR A 173 17.59 -8.65 -23.80
N ILE A 174 16.65 -8.01 -24.49
CA ILE A 174 16.07 -8.46 -25.76
C ILE A 174 16.80 -7.84 -26.96
N VAL A 175 17.20 -6.56 -26.85
CA VAL A 175 17.97 -5.84 -27.88
C VAL A 175 19.16 -5.17 -27.21
N ASP A 176 20.34 -5.25 -27.83
CA ASP A 176 21.59 -4.73 -27.29
C ASP A 176 22.52 -4.27 -28.43
N ASN A 177 22.40 -2.99 -28.77
CA ASN A 177 23.12 -2.35 -29.87
C ASN A 177 24.13 -1.33 -29.31
N GLU A 178 24.99 -0.75 -30.15
CA GLU A 178 26.01 0.21 -29.69
C GLU A 178 25.43 1.44 -28.97
N ARG A 179 24.28 1.94 -29.41
CA ARG A 179 23.64 3.17 -28.86
C ARG A 179 22.58 2.91 -27.80
N SER A 180 22.01 1.71 -27.73
CA SER A 180 20.85 1.44 -26.87
C SER A 180 20.68 -0.01 -26.47
N ARG A 181 19.92 -0.24 -25.40
CA ARG A 181 19.57 -1.56 -24.88
C ARG A 181 18.10 -1.60 -24.50
N LEU A 182 17.40 -2.70 -24.80
CA LEU A 182 16.03 -2.97 -24.36
C LEU A 182 16.01 -4.21 -23.47
N ASN A 183 15.56 -4.05 -22.23
CA ASN A 183 15.29 -5.13 -21.29
C ASN A 183 13.78 -5.37 -21.20
N ALA A 184 13.38 -6.62 -20.97
CA ALA A 184 12.01 -7.00 -20.64
C ALA A 184 12.01 -7.94 -19.43
N GLY A 185 10.95 -7.94 -18.64
CA GLY A 185 10.81 -8.81 -17.47
C GLY A 185 9.36 -9.12 -17.12
N ILE A 186 9.18 -10.26 -16.45
CA ILE A 186 7.91 -10.77 -15.95
C ILE A 186 8.08 -11.25 -14.50
N THR A 187 7.13 -10.90 -13.65
CA THR A 187 7.00 -11.45 -12.28
C THR A 187 5.74 -12.27 -12.20
N VAL A 188 5.80 -13.45 -11.59
CA VAL A 188 4.62 -14.24 -11.21
C VAL A 188 4.58 -14.36 -9.69
N ARG A 189 3.40 -14.22 -9.11
CA ARG A 189 3.15 -14.32 -7.67
C ARG A 189 2.06 -15.31 -7.35
N VAL A 190 2.27 -16.09 -6.29
CA VAL A 190 1.24 -16.89 -5.62
C VAL A 190 1.06 -16.33 -4.22
N SER A 191 -0.17 -16.05 -3.82
CA SER A 191 -0.48 -15.39 -2.55
C SER A 191 -1.45 -16.18 -1.67
N ARG A 192 -1.46 -15.81 -0.38
CA ARG A 192 -2.42 -16.25 0.63
C ARG A 192 -3.06 -15.04 1.29
N GLY A 193 -4.39 -14.94 1.20
CA GLY A 193 -5.17 -13.86 1.80
C GLY A 193 -5.19 -13.96 3.32
N LEU A 194 -4.37 -13.14 4.00
CA LEU A 194 -4.26 -13.14 5.46
C LEU A 194 -5.46 -12.47 6.12
N SER A 195 -5.82 -11.28 5.68
CA SER A 195 -6.96 -10.51 6.22
C SER A 195 -7.65 -9.78 5.08
N GLY A 196 -8.97 -9.97 4.95
CA GLY A 196 -9.77 -9.25 3.97
C GLY A 196 -11.00 -8.70 4.65
N ALA A 197 -11.34 -7.43 4.39
CA ALA A 197 -12.55 -6.81 4.93
C ALA A 197 -13.12 -5.79 3.94
N HIS A 198 -14.44 -5.66 3.90
CA HIS A 198 -15.10 -4.57 3.22
C HIS A 198 -16.37 -4.14 3.95
N ALA A 199 -16.74 -2.87 3.83
CA ALA A 199 -18.01 -2.33 4.27
C ALA A 199 -18.43 -1.20 3.31
N LYS A 200 -19.57 -1.38 2.64
CA LYS A 200 -20.11 -0.44 1.67
C LYS A 200 -21.53 -0.04 2.07
N LEU A 201 -21.75 1.24 2.31
CA LEU A 201 -23.05 1.89 2.39
C LEU A 201 -23.24 2.60 1.04
N VAL A 202 -24.13 2.08 0.20
CA VAL A 202 -24.42 2.63 -1.14
C VAL A 202 -25.31 3.86 -1.03
N SER A 203 -26.34 3.74 -0.20
CA SER A 203 -27.31 4.77 0.15
C SER A 203 -27.67 4.59 1.62
N GLY A 204 -27.83 5.69 2.33
CA GLY A 204 -28.28 5.76 3.72
C GLY A 204 -29.07 7.05 3.88
N GLU A 205 -30.36 6.98 3.59
CA GLU A 205 -31.25 8.13 3.51
C GLU A 205 -31.86 8.43 4.88
N VAL A 206 -31.71 9.69 5.29
CA VAL A 206 -32.31 10.25 6.49
C VAL A 206 -33.17 11.43 6.07
N GLU A 207 -34.37 11.53 6.66
CA GLU A 207 -35.28 12.66 6.55
C GLU A 207 -35.50 13.29 7.94
N ARG A 208 -35.50 14.63 8.00
CA ARG A 208 -35.87 15.43 9.17
C ARG A 208 -37.37 15.69 9.14
N ILE A 209 -38.10 15.07 10.06
CA ILE A 209 -39.54 15.25 10.26
C ILE A 209 -39.74 16.15 11.50
N ILE A 210 -40.77 16.99 11.49
CA ILE A 210 -41.20 17.76 12.66
C ILE A 210 -42.52 17.17 13.14
N GLU A 211 -42.51 16.57 14.32
CA GLU A 211 -43.66 15.91 14.93
C GLU A 211 -43.91 16.55 16.31
N ASN A 212 -45.12 17.07 16.54
CA ASN A 212 -45.50 17.78 17.78
C ASN A 212 -44.52 18.91 18.18
N GLY A 213 -43.96 19.62 17.19
CA GLY A 213 -42.98 20.69 17.40
C GLY A 213 -41.57 20.21 17.76
N GLN A 214 -41.32 18.90 17.82
CA GLN A 214 -39.99 18.33 18.00
C GLN A 214 -39.45 17.78 16.69
N GLU A 215 -38.16 17.99 16.45
CA GLU A 215 -37.46 17.36 15.34
C GLU A 215 -37.22 15.88 15.60
N LYS A 216 -37.43 15.05 14.59
CA LYS A 216 -37.24 13.60 14.59
C LYS A 216 -36.49 13.25 13.31
N TYR A 217 -35.44 12.44 13.40
CA TYR A 217 -34.63 12.07 12.23
C TYR A 217 -34.94 10.62 11.89
N VAL A 218 -35.71 10.42 10.81
CA VAL A 218 -36.21 9.12 10.40
C VAL A 218 -35.35 8.55 9.28
N LEU A 219 -34.90 7.31 9.46
CA LEU A 219 -34.12 6.59 8.47
C LEU A 219 -35.06 5.90 7.48
N LYS A 220 -35.02 6.34 6.21
CA LYS A 220 -35.99 5.92 5.17
C LYS A 220 -35.52 4.68 4.43
N ASP A 221 -34.29 4.70 3.94
CA ASP A 221 -33.69 3.55 3.26
C ASP A 221 -32.21 3.41 3.62
N ALA A 222 -31.71 2.18 3.54
CA ALA A 222 -30.29 1.90 3.52
C ALA A 222 -30.02 0.68 2.64
N ALA A 223 -28.99 0.79 1.79
CA ALA A 223 -28.42 -0.33 1.06
C ALA A 223 -26.96 -0.51 1.52
N ALA A 224 -26.73 -1.50 2.37
CA ALA A 224 -25.42 -1.74 2.98
C ALA A 224 -24.95 -3.20 2.83
N ARG A 225 -23.63 -3.40 2.72
CA ARG A 225 -23.00 -4.71 2.65
C ARG A 225 -21.65 -4.68 3.35
N TYR A 226 -21.41 -5.59 4.29
CA TYR A 226 -20.12 -5.73 4.95
C TYR A 226 -19.74 -7.19 5.14
N GLY A 227 -18.45 -7.47 5.14
CA GLY A 227 -17.93 -8.79 5.42
C GLY A 227 -16.42 -8.77 5.64
N TYR A 228 -15.94 -9.82 6.28
CA TYR A 228 -14.52 -10.00 6.58
C TYR A 228 -14.13 -11.47 6.49
N SER A 229 -12.83 -11.75 6.46
CA SER A 229 -12.29 -13.08 6.24
C SER A 229 -12.49 -14.00 7.45
N ALA A 230 -13.08 -15.18 7.22
CA ALA A 230 -13.49 -16.13 8.25
C ALA A 230 -12.35 -16.68 9.11
N ASN A 231 -11.11 -16.65 8.61
CA ASN A 231 -9.92 -17.06 9.36
C ASN A 231 -9.66 -16.15 10.59
N LEU A 232 -10.15 -14.91 10.59
CA LEU A 232 -10.11 -14.00 11.74
C LEU A 232 -10.99 -14.47 12.91
N ASP A 233 -12.08 -15.21 12.63
CA ASP A 233 -12.93 -15.81 13.68
C ASP A 233 -12.25 -16.99 14.40
N GLY A 234 -11.18 -17.54 13.81
CA GLY A 234 -10.49 -18.72 14.33
C GLY A 234 -9.54 -18.47 15.51
N TRP A 235 -9.19 -17.20 15.77
CA TRP A 235 -8.23 -16.81 16.79
C TRP A 235 -8.84 -16.89 18.20
N LYS A 236 -8.33 -17.80 19.03
CA LYS A 236 -8.90 -18.13 20.34
C LYS A 236 -7.90 -17.93 21.46
N LYS A 237 -8.31 -17.28 22.56
CA LYS A 237 -7.44 -17.03 23.73
C LYS A 237 -7.05 -18.33 24.43
N GLU A 238 -7.92 -19.32 24.38
CA GLU A 238 -7.74 -20.67 24.93
C GLU A 238 -6.78 -21.56 24.11
N LYS A 239 -6.32 -21.12 22.93
CA LYS A 239 -5.34 -21.84 22.10
C LYS A 239 -3.93 -21.22 22.24
N GLY A 240 -2.91 -22.06 22.17
CA GLY A 240 -1.51 -21.61 22.08
C GLY A 240 -1.25 -20.84 20.77
N SER A 241 -0.39 -19.80 20.84
CA SER A 241 -0.13 -18.87 19.73
C SER A 241 0.29 -19.57 18.43
N ASN A 242 1.11 -20.61 18.49
CA ASN A 242 1.55 -21.36 17.31
C ASN A 242 0.39 -22.10 16.64
N GLN A 243 -0.55 -22.65 17.43
CA GLN A 243 -1.72 -23.35 16.90
C GLN A 243 -2.72 -22.37 16.28
N ASN A 244 -2.94 -21.20 16.91
CA ASN A 244 -3.71 -20.10 16.32
C ASN A 244 -3.11 -19.64 14.98
N LEU A 245 -1.78 -19.47 14.90
CA LEU A 245 -1.10 -19.06 13.66
C LEU A 245 -1.22 -20.13 12.56
N GLN A 246 -1.04 -21.41 12.90
CA GLN A 246 -1.24 -22.52 11.95
C GLN A 246 -2.68 -22.61 11.44
N ASP A 247 -3.68 -22.51 12.33
CA ASP A 247 -5.09 -22.50 11.92
C ASP A 247 -5.42 -21.27 11.07
N PHE A 248 -4.88 -20.09 11.40
CA PHE A 248 -5.08 -18.84 10.65
C PHE A 248 -4.55 -18.95 9.22
N VAL A 249 -3.35 -19.50 9.03
CA VAL A 249 -2.74 -19.72 7.70
C VAL A 249 -3.44 -20.86 6.96
N ARG A 250 -3.79 -21.99 7.62
CA ARG A 250 -4.49 -23.11 6.97
C ARG A 250 -5.87 -22.71 6.44
N ASN A 251 -6.55 -21.80 7.13
CA ASN A 251 -7.85 -21.28 6.72
C ASN A 251 -7.77 -20.03 5.81
N SER A 252 -6.58 -19.67 5.31
CA SER A 252 -6.41 -18.58 4.34
C SER A 252 -6.60 -19.07 2.90
N GLU A 253 -7.32 -18.28 2.09
CA GLU A 253 -7.59 -18.62 0.69
C GLU A 253 -6.42 -18.19 -0.22
N GLY A 254 -6.32 -18.81 -1.40
CA GLY A 254 -5.25 -18.53 -2.37
C GLY A 254 -5.51 -17.30 -3.23
N GLY A 255 -4.44 -16.72 -3.76
CA GLY A 255 -4.49 -15.69 -4.80
C GLY A 255 -3.33 -15.83 -5.78
N ALA A 256 -3.40 -15.07 -6.87
CA ALA A 256 -2.34 -15.01 -7.87
C ALA A 256 -2.29 -13.61 -8.50
N SER A 257 -1.10 -13.17 -8.88
CA SER A 257 -0.91 -11.96 -9.68
C SER A 257 0.35 -12.04 -10.52
N PHE A 258 0.46 -11.16 -11.51
CA PHE A 258 1.66 -11.04 -12.32
C PHE A 258 1.96 -9.57 -12.66
N ASP A 259 3.23 -9.32 -12.96
CA ASP A 259 3.72 -8.04 -13.48
C ASP A 259 4.39 -8.27 -14.83
N VAL A 260 4.30 -7.27 -15.71
CA VAL A 260 5.11 -7.19 -16.93
C VAL A 260 5.76 -5.83 -17.02
N GLY A 261 6.98 -5.76 -17.54
CA GLY A 261 7.68 -4.50 -17.72
C GLY A 261 8.80 -4.55 -18.74
N VAL A 262 9.12 -3.37 -19.25
CA VAL A 262 10.21 -3.11 -20.19
C VAL A 262 11.04 -1.92 -19.71
N GLU A 263 12.32 -1.92 -20.04
CA GLU A 263 13.25 -0.83 -19.73
C GLU A 263 14.15 -0.58 -20.95
N TYR A 264 14.01 0.60 -21.57
CA TYR A 264 14.83 1.05 -22.69
C TYR A 264 15.91 2.00 -22.21
N LEU A 265 17.14 1.81 -22.65
CA LEU A 265 18.31 2.58 -22.23
C LEU A 265 19.02 3.18 -23.44
N ILE A 266 19.48 4.42 -23.30
CA ILE A 266 20.40 5.08 -24.22
C ILE A 266 21.79 5.06 -23.56
N LYS A 267 22.76 4.49 -24.26
CA LYS A 267 24.14 4.29 -23.75
C LYS A 267 24.98 5.56 -23.93
N PRO A 268 25.96 5.85 -23.05
CA PRO A 268 26.87 6.97 -23.22
C PRO A 268 27.74 6.78 -24.47
N MET A 269 27.83 7.79 -25.32
CA MET A 269 28.62 7.75 -26.57
C MET A 269 30.09 8.14 -26.33
N VAL A 270 30.78 7.45 -25.41
CA VAL A 270 32.19 7.71 -25.04
C VAL A 270 33.06 6.50 -25.35
N ILE A 271 34.24 6.73 -25.91
CA ILE A 271 35.23 5.68 -26.21
C ILE A 271 35.66 4.99 -24.90
N ALA A 272 35.80 3.66 -24.95
CA ALA A 272 36.20 2.87 -23.79
C ALA A 272 37.65 3.16 -23.40
N ASP A 273 37.87 3.51 -22.13
CA ASP A 273 39.18 3.39 -21.51
C ASP A 273 39.30 1.96 -20.94
N PHE A 274 40.47 1.33 -21.08
CA PHE A 274 40.64 -0.13 -20.98
C PHE A 274 40.43 -0.70 -19.56
N ASN A 275 40.43 0.15 -18.53
CA ASN A 275 40.57 -0.29 -17.14
C ASN A 275 39.27 -0.65 -16.38
N ASP A 276 38.06 -0.32 -16.88
CA ASP A 276 36.80 -0.82 -16.27
C ASP A 276 35.65 -1.05 -17.28
N PRO A 277 35.72 -2.14 -18.10
CA PRO A 277 34.65 -2.52 -19.02
C PRO A 277 33.51 -3.33 -18.35
N ALA A 278 33.54 -3.52 -17.02
CA ALA A 278 32.58 -4.35 -16.31
C ALA A 278 31.45 -3.52 -15.69
N GLU A 279 31.76 -2.44 -14.95
CA GLU A 279 30.73 -1.54 -14.40
C GLU A 279 30.08 -0.71 -15.54
N ARG A 280 30.86 -0.25 -16.54
CA ARG A 280 30.38 0.55 -17.70
C ARG A 280 29.25 -0.07 -18.54
N TYR A 281 29.05 -1.38 -18.52
CA TYR A 281 27.93 -2.02 -19.24
C TYR A 281 26.55 -1.63 -18.64
N TYR A 282 26.50 -1.15 -17.40
CA TYR A 282 25.27 -0.75 -16.72
C TYR A 282 24.99 0.77 -16.78
N ASP A 283 25.87 1.54 -17.42
CA ASP A 283 25.75 2.99 -17.59
C ASP A 283 24.76 3.37 -18.70
N TYR A 284 24.18 4.56 -18.56
CA TYR A 284 23.17 5.13 -19.47
C TYR A 284 23.12 6.65 -19.31
N ASP A 285 22.87 7.35 -20.41
CA ASP A 285 22.50 8.77 -20.38
C ASP A 285 21.02 8.93 -19.98
N TRP A 286 20.19 8.03 -20.52
CA TRP A 286 18.74 7.98 -20.28
C TRP A 286 18.24 6.56 -20.14
N LYS A 287 17.22 6.38 -19.29
CA LYS A 287 16.56 5.11 -19.06
C LYS A 287 15.06 5.31 -18.87
N ILE A 288 14.28 4.62 -19.69
CA ILE A 288 12.82 4.76 -19.78
C ILE A 288 12.21 3.39 -19.49
N GLY A 289 11.59 3.26 -18.32
CA GLY A 289 10.87 2.07 -17.88
C GLY A 289 9.36 2.24 -18.02
N ILE A 290 8.67 1.20 -18.50
CA ILE A 290 7.20 1.09 -18.45
C ILE A 290 6.88 -0.28 -17.87
N ALA A 291 6.02 -0.33 -16.85
CA ALA A 291 5.55 -1.58 -16.26
C ALA A 291 4.05 -1.53 -15.95
N ILE A 292 3.38 -2.68 -16.07
CA ILE A 292 2.06 -2.91 -15.50
C ILE A 292 2.25 -3.91 -14.36
N LEU A 293 1.92 -3.49 -13.16
CA LEU A 293 2.16 -4.22 -11.92
C LEU A 293 0.83 -4.64 -11.28
N ASP A 294 0.90 -5.69 -10.47
CA ASP A 294 -0.17 -6.17 -9.59
C ASP A 294 -1.46 -6.60 -10.33
N ILE A 295 -1.32 -7.17 -11.53
CA ILE A 295 -2.45 -7.71 -12.28
C ILE A 295 -2.90 -9.01 -11.61
N GLY A 296 -3.96 -8.96 -10.80
CA GLY A 296 -4.50 -10.12 -10.12
C GLY A 296 -5.41 -9.79 -8.94
N PHE A 297 -5.66 -10.77 -8.08
CA PHE A 297 -6.53 -10.64 -6.91
C PHE A 297 -6.10 -11.57 -5.77
N ASN A 298 -6.56 -11.24 -4.57
CA ASN A 298 -6.55 -12.12 -3.42
C ASN A 298 -7.97 -12.59 -3.11
N GLN A 299 -8.13 -13.86 -2.72
CA GLN A 299 -9.41 -14.41 -2.26
C GLN A 299 -9.47 -14.44 -0.74
N TYR A 300 -10.70 -14.43 -0.22
CA TYR A 300 -11.02 -14.52 1.19
C TYR A 300 -12.37 -15.22 1.38
N LYS A 301 -12.49 -16.10 2.38
CA LYS A 301 -13.76 -16.74 2.71
C LYS A 301 -14.61 -15.84 3.60
N TYR A 302 -15.91 -15.68 3.31
CA TYR A 302 -16.79 -14.89 4.16
C TYR A 302 -16.96 -15.46 5.57
N SER A 303 -16.73 -14.63 6.58
CA SER A 303 -17.13 -14.92 7.97
C SER A 303 -18.63 -15.17 8.07
N ASN A 304 -19.03 -16.04 9.00
CA ASN A 304 -20.42 -16.28 9.38
C ASN A 304 -21.14 -15.01 9.88
N ASN A 305 -20.41 -13.94 10.21
CA ASN A 305 -20.94 -12.63 10.61
C ASN A 305 -21.07 -11.62 9.47
N SER A 306 -20.69 -11.97 8.24
CA SER A 306 -20.79 -11.08 7.06
C SER A 306 -22.24 -10.93 6.60
N ARG A 307 -22.69 -9.71 6.27
CA ARG A 307 -24.10 -9.40 5.95
C ARG A 307 -24.27 -8.50 4.73
N THR A 308 -25.41 -8.66 4.08
CA THR A 308 -26.04 -7.66 3.21
C THR A 308 -27.33 -7.19 3.87
N VAL A 309 -27.66 -5.91 3.71
CA VAL A 309 -28.71 -5.21 4.46
C VAL A 309 -29.47 -4.30 3.50
N ARG A 310 -30.81 -4.30 3.58
CA ARG A 310 -31.69 -3.44 2.78
C ARG A 310 -32.88 -2.93 3.58
N GLY A 311 -33.11 -1.61 3.53
CA GLY A 311 -34.26 -0.90 4.09
C GLY A 311 -34.35 -0.90 5.62
N PHE A 312 -35.15 0.02 6.17
CA PHE A 312 -35.47 0.10 7.60
C PHE A 312 -36.94 -0.29 7.89
N ARG A 313 -37.17 -0.87 9.07
CA ARG A 313 -38.48 -1.35 9.52
C ARG A 313 -39.33 -0.21 10.06
N GLY A 314 -40.30 0.26 9.28
CA GLY A 314 -41.17 1.37 9.69
C GLY A 314 -40.35 2.63 10.00
N GLU A 315 -40.85 3.47 10.91
CA GLU A 315 -40.13 4.68 11.33
C GLU A 315 -39.00 4.38 12.32
N VAL A 316 -37.84 3.91 11.82
CA VAL A 316 -36.61 3.86 12.63
C VAL A 316 -36.08 5.28 12.82
N THR A 317 -35.87 5.68 14.07
CA THR A 317 -35.43 7.04 14.43
C THR A 317 -33.97 7.12 14.89
N ASP A 318 -33.46 8.35 15.00
CA ASP A 318 -32.24 8.68 15.74
C ASP A 318 -32.19 8.07 17.15
N MET A 319 -33.31 8.10 17.87
CA MET A 319 -33.41 7.53 19.20
C MET A 319 -33.33 6.01 19.20
N ASP A 320 -33.82 5.34 18.15
CA ASP A 320 -33.73 3.88 18.03
C ASP A 320 -32.32 3.44 17.71
N LEU A 321 -31.57 4.20 16.89
CA LEU A 321 -30.14 3.96 16.71
C LEU A 321 -29.38 4.08 18.04
N ASP A 322 -29.57 5.18 18.78
CA ASP A 322 -28.88 5.38 20.06
C ASP A 322 -29.23 4.30 21.10
N LYS A 323 -30.47 3.77 21.10
CA LYS A 323 -30.88 2.65 21.97
C LYS A 323 -30.30 1.32 21.50
N LYS A 324 -30.46 0.97 20.22
CA LYS A 324 -30.14 -0.37 19.68
C LYS A 324 -28.64 -0.61 19.54
N PHE A 325 -27.86 0.44 19.31
CA PHE A 325 -26.40 0.35 19.21
C PHE A 325 -25.68 0.69 20.53
N ASN A 326 -26.42 0.84 21.63
CA ASN A 326 -25.88 0.94 22.97
C ASN A 326 -25.28 -0.40 23.43
N ASN A 327 -24.09 -0.38 24.03
CA ASN A 327 -23.43 -1.53 24.67
C ASN A 327 -23.42 -2.84 23.84
N ILE A 328 -23.29 -2.75 22.51
CA ILE A 328 -23.02 -3.92 21.67
C ILE A 328 -21.70 -4.58 22.11
N HIS A 329 -21.58 -5.90 21.91
CA HIS A 329 -20.35 -6.65 22.13
C HIS A 329 -19.98 -7.46 20.87
N GLY A 330 -18.89 -7.08 20.22
CA GLY A 330 -18.42 -7.71 18.99
C GLY A 330 -19.36 -7.55 17.79
N ILE A 331 -19.01 -8.22 16.69
CA ILE A 331 -19.77 -8.15 15.43
C ILE A 331 -21.06 -8.99 15.45
N ALA A 332 -21.12 -10.04 16.28
CA ALA A 332 -22.35 -10.83 16.46
C ALA A 332 -23.47 -9.97 17.07
N GLY A 333 -23.21 -9.31 18.21
CA GLY A 333 -24.19 -8.39 18.81
C GLY A 333 -24.54 -7.20 17.91
N PHE A 334 -23.60 -6.75 17.06
CA PHE A 334 -23.90 -5.73 16.04
C PHE A 334 -24.91 -6.24 15.00
N ASN A 335 -24.71 -7.47 14.50
CA ASN A 335 -25.63 -8.12 13.58
C ASN A 335 -27.02 -8.29 14.21
N ASP A 336 -27.09 -8.69 15.49
CA ASP A 336 -28.33 -8.92 16.20
C ASP A 336 -29.10 -7.60 16.42
N SER A 337 -28.44 -6.53 16.89
CA SER A 337 -29.05 -5.20 17.01
C SER A 337 -29.56 -4.69 15.66
N LEU A 338 -28.74 -4.79 14.61
CA LEU A 338 -29.08 -4.34 13.26
C LEU A 338 -30.27 -5.11 12.69
N ALA A 339 -30.35 -6.43 12.90
CA ALA A 339 -31.46 -7.26 12.48
C ALA A 339 -32.82 -6.80 13.05
N THR A 340 -32.83 -6.11 14.20
CA THR A 340 -34.09 -5.61 14.78
C THR A 340 -34.65 -4.37 14.09
N ILE A 341 -33.85 -3.63 13.31
CA ILE A 341 -34.26 -2.36 12.68
C ILE A 341 -34.29 -2.40 11.14
N VAL A 342 -33.75 -3.44 10.49
CA VAL A 342 -33.67 -3.51 9.01
C VAL A 342 -34.71 -4.46 8.41
N ASN A 343 -35.24 -4.12 7.24
CA ASN A 343 -36.28 -4.92 6.57
C ASN A 343 -35.74 -6.28 6.12
N SER A 344 -34.59 -6.26 5.45
CA SER A 344 -33.93 -7.47 4.96
C SER A 344 -32.48 -7.50 5.42
N MET A 345 -32.07 -8.63 5.99
CA MET A 345 -30.68 -8.93 6.28
C MET A 345 -30.33 -10.35 5.78
N GLY A 346 -29.43 -10.43 4.81
CA GLY A 346 -28.92 -11.69 4.26
C GLY A 346 -27.50 -11.97 4.73
N ARG A 347 -27.13 -13.25 4.90
CA ARG A 347 -25.75 -13.66 5.15
C ARG A 347 -24.96 -13.70 3.83
N LEU A 348 -23.73 -13.19 3.86
CA LEU A 348 -22.77 -13.42 2.79
C LEU A 348 -22.04 -14.75 3.04
N ALA A 349 -21.86 -15.55 2.00
CA ALA A 349 -21.27 -16.89 2.06
C ALA A 349 -20.39 -17.15 0.82
N GLY A 350 -19.58 -18.21 0.88
CA GLY A 350 -18.56 -18.49 -0.14
C GLY A 350 -17.34 -17.57 -0.03
N ASN A 351 -16.61 -17.42 -1.14
CA ASN A 351 -15.42 -16.58 -1.21
C ASN A 351 -15.75 -15.21 -1.82
N PHE A 352 -15.02 -14.19 -1.41
CA PHE A 352 -14.94 -12.88 -2.05
C PHE A 352 -13.52 -12.59 -2.50
N ASN A 353 -13.41 -11.90 -3.63
CA ASN A 353 -12.11 -11.56 -4.22
C ASN A 353 -11.92 -10.06 -4.08
N VAL A 354 -10.75 -9.64 -3.63
CA VAL A 354 -10.32 -8.24 -3.66
C VAL A 354 -9.22 -8.13 -4.70
N ILE A 355 -9.46 -7.30 -5.71
CA ILE A 355 -8.50 -7.02 -6.79
C ILE A 355 -7.33 -6.23 -6.21
N ASN A 356 -6.13 -6.59 -6.64
CA ASN A 356 -4.87 -6.00 -6.20
C ASN A 356 -4.77 -4.52 -6.66
N PRO A 357 -3.82 -3.74 -6.14
CA PRO A 357 -3.64 -2.33 -6.50
C PRO A 357 -2.96 -2.16 -7.87
N MET A 358 -3.49 -2.86 -8.89
CA MET A 358 -3.03 -2.87 -10.27
C MET A 358 -2.71 -1.46 -10.74
N ARG A 359 -1.52 -1.26 -11.32
CA ARG A 359 -1.01 0.08 -11.65
C ARG A 359 -0.10 0.05 -12.87
N VAL A 360 -0.11 1.14 -13.63
CA VAL A 360 0.94 1.45 -14.61
C VAL A 360 1.98 2.31 -13.91
N VAL A 361 3.25 1.95 -14.08
CA VAL A 361 4.39 2.77 -13.68
C VAL A 361 5.15 3.17 -14.94
N VAL A 362 5.36 4.47 -15.12
CA VAL A 362 6.25 5.04 -16.13
C VAL A 362 7.39 5.73 -15.39
N ASN A 363 8.62 5.27 -15.61
CA ASN A 363 9.81 5.78 -14.95
C ASN A 363 10.79 6.32 -16.01
N VAL A 364 11.29 7.55 -15.82
CA VAL A 364 12.30 8.16 -16.68
C VAL A 364 13.46 8.61 -15.81
N ASP A 365 14.61 8.00 -16.00
CA ASP A 365 15.84 8.31 -15.29
C ASP A 365 16.87 8.91 -16.24
N ARG A 366 17.58 9.95 -15.78
CA ARG A 366 18.61 10.64 -16.55
C ARG A 366 19.87 10.81 -15.72
N TYR A 367 21.00 10.41 -16.29
CA TYR A 367 22.33 10.78 -15.81
C TYR A 367 22.63 12.27 -16.12
N LEU A 368 23.25 12.97 -15.17
CA LEU A 368 23.59 14.38 -15.30
C LEU A 368 25.12 14.57 -15.42
N PHE A 369 25.85 14.21 -14.37
CA PHE A 369 27.31 14.28 -14.27
C PHE A 369 27.78 13.54 -13.01
N ASP A 370 29.02 13.05 -12.99
CA ASP A 370 29.66 12.28 -11.91
C ASP A 370 28.81 11.11 -11.38
N ALA A 371 28.05 11.36 -10.32
CA ALA A 371 27.14 10.42 -9.67
C ALA A 371 25.74 11.03 -9.46
N PHE A 372 25.44 12.16 -10.12
CA PHE A 372 24.15 12.83 -10.06
C PHE A 372 23.20 12.34 -11.15
N TYR A 373 21.96 12.07 -10.74
CA TYR A 373 20.87 11.65 -11.60
C TYR A 373 19.60 12.42 -11.24
N ILE A 374 18.65 12.47 -12.17
CA ILE A 374 17.27 12.88 -11.90
C ILE A 374 16.31 11.81 -12.41
N ASN A 375 15.41 11.38 -11.53
CA ASN A 375 14.34 10.44 -11.85
C ASN A 375 12.98 11.15 -11.89
N ALA A 376 12.10 10.74 -12.79
CA ALA A 376 10.68 11.04 -12.78
C ALA A 376 9.89 9.72 -12.80
N ASP A 377 8.99 9.52 -11.84
CA ASP A 377 8.23 8.29 -11.62
C ASP A 377 6.74 8.63 -11.55
N LEU A 378 5.97 8.17 -12.54
CA LEU A 378 4.53 8.34 -12.63
C LEU A 378 3.84 7.01 -12.36
N SER A 379 3.04 6.96 -11.30
CA SER A 379 2.26 5.79 -10.90
C SER A 379 0.76 6.07 -11.00
N ILE A 380 0.07 5.29 -11.83
CA ILE A 380 -1.37 5.41 -12.10
C ILE A 380 -2.04 4.09 -11.75
N ASN A 381 -2.90 4.09 -10.73
CA ASN A 381 -3.70 2.94 -10.35
C ASN A 381 -4.84 2.71 -11.37
N LEU A 382 -4.95 1.46 -11.80
CA LEU A 382 -5.94 0.95 -12.77
C LEU A 382 -7.06 0.14 -12.10
N SER A 383 -6.99 -0.14 -10.80
CA SER A 383 -7.97 -0.98 -10.09
C SER A 383 -9.44 -0.56 -10.28
N PRO A 384 -9.79 0.75 -10.35
CA PRO A 384 -11.16 1.20 -10.69
C PRO A 384 -11.69 0.71 -12.04
N LEU A 385 -10.82 0.36 -13.01
CA LEU A 385 -11.25 -0.16 -14.32
C LEU A 385 -11.95 -1.53 -14.21
N ALA A 386 -11.86 -2.20 -13.06
CA ALA A 386 -12.62 -3.42 -12.77
C ALA A 386 -14.12 -3.18 -12.49
N GLY A 387 -14.55 -1.91 -12.33
CA GLY A 387 -15.93 -1.50 -12.13
C GLY A 387 -16.44 -1.60 -10.68
N ASP A 388 -17.45 -0.77 -10.36
CA ASP A 388 -17.91 -0.50 -8.98
C ASP A 388 -18.56 -1.69 -8.24
N GLN A 389 -18.83 -2.78 -8.96
CA GLN A 389 -19.34 -4.04 -8.39
C GLN A 389 -18.23 -4.96 -7.86
N ARG A 390 -16.96 -4.71 -8.22
CA ARG A 390 -15.82 -5.48 -7.73
C ARG A 390 -15.20 -4.79 -6.51
N LEU A 391 -14.76 -5.59 -5.55
CA LEU A 391 -13.93 -5.09 -4.45
C LEU A 391 -12.50 -4.95 -4.97
N TYR A 392 -11.89 -3.81 -4.73
CA TYR A 392 -10.49 -3.56 -5.07
C TYR A 392 -9.83 -2.69 -4.01
N VAL A 393 -8.54 -2.95 -3.77
CA VAL A 393 -7.68 -1.99 -3.11
C VAL A 393 -6.95 -1.16 -4.15
N LYS A 394 -6.60 0.08 -3.79
CA LYS A 394 -5.88 1.01 -4.66
C LYS A 394 -4.73 1.69 -3.95
N GLU A 395 -3.72 2.01 -4.73
CA GLU A 395 -2.65 2.93 -4.33
C GLU A 395 -2.98 4.35 -4.82
N THR A 396 -2.39 5.36 -4.16
CA THR A 396 -2.59 6.76 -4.56
C THR A 396 -1.84 7.05 -5.85
N ASN A 397 -2.54 7.59 -6.85
CA ASN A 397 -1.91 8.10 -8.07
C ASN A 397 -0.94 9.23 -7.70
N LEU A 398 0.30 9.14 -8.17
CA LEU A 398 1.35 10.11 -7.86
C LEU A 398 2.33 10.32 -9.01
N LEU A 399 2.92 11.52 -9.03
CA LEU A 399 4.13 11.85 -9.76
C LEU A 399 5.21 12.16 -8.73
N ALA A 400 6.36 11.51 -8.83
CA ALA A 400 7.55 11.80 -8.03
C ALA A 400 8.68 12.27 -8.95
N VAL A 401 9.38 13.34 -8.56
CA VAL A 401 10.64 13.77 -9.18
C VAL A 401 11.73 13.67 -8.13
N THR A 402 12.73 12.83 -8.39
CA THR A 402 13.80 12.49 -7.43
C THR A 402 15.16 12.84 -8.02
N PRO A 403 15.68 14.06 -7.79
CA PRO A 403 17.13 14.27 -7.83
C PRO A 403 17.82 13.34 -6.82
N ARG A 404 18.91 12.71 -7.26
CA ARG A 404 19.76 11.87 -6.42
C ARG A 404 21.24 12.04 -6.75
N TRP A 405 22.08 11.88 -5.74
CA TRP A 405 23.50 11.56 -5.90
C TRP A 405 23.67 10.11 -5.46
N GLU A 406 24.27 9.25 -6.28
CA GLU A 406 24.34 7.82 -6.00
C GLU A 406 25.58 7.14 -6.57
N THR A 407 26.29 6.43 -5.70
CA THR A 407 27.41 5.55 -6.01
C THR A 407 27.06 4.10 -5.66
N ARG A 408 28.01 3.17 -5.87
CA ARG A 408 27.86 1.74 -5.50
C ARG A 408 27.50 1.56 -4.02
N ASN A 409 28.11 2.35 -3.12
CA ASN A 409 27.98 2.19 -1.67
C ASN A 409 27.17 3.31 -0.99
N TRP A 410 27.20 4.54 -1.50
CA TRP A 410 26.50 5.67 -0.90
C TRP A 410 25.39 6.20 -1.80
N GLY A 411 24.39 6.84 -1.23
CA GLY A 411 23.39 7.58 -2.01
C GLY A 411 22.61 8.57 -1.16
N PHE A 412 22.31 9.72 -1.73
CA PHE A 412 21.45 10.76 -1.17
C PHE A 412 20.36 11.08 -2.18
N TYR A 413 19.10 11.04 -1.78
CA TYR A 413 17.96 11.14 -2.68
C TYR A 413 16.94 12.13 -2.09
N MET A 414 16.33 12.98 -2.90
CA MET A 414 15.34 13.97 -2.46
C MET A 414 14.08 13.88 -3.31
N PRO A 415 13.18 12.91 -3.06
CA PRO A 415 11.95 12.75 -3.83
C PRO A 415 10.94 13.85 -3.53
N VAL A 416 10.50 14.59 -4.56
CA VAL A 416 9.38 15.53 -4.52
C VAL A 416 8.16 14.86 -5.13
N LEU A 417 7.15 14.54 -4.32
CA LEU A 417 5.95 13.81 -4.71
C LEU A 417 4.72 14.71 -4.72
N TYR A 418 3.90 14.62 -5.77
CA TYR A 418 2.58 15.23 -5.85
C TYR A 418 1.53 14.17 -6.19
N ASN A 419 0.40 14.15 -5.48
CA ASN A 419 -0.63 13.12 -5.62
C ASN A 419 -2.01 13.68 -6.02
N THR A 420 -2.94 12.80 -6.43
CA THR A 420 -4.29 13.20 -6.83
C THR A 420 -5.16 13.77 -5.70
N GLU A 421 -4.77 13.58 -4.44
CA GLU A 421 -5.42 14.21 -3.29
C GLU A 421 -4.87 15.64 -3.03
N LYS A 422 -4.14 16.21 -4.01
CA LYS A 422 -3.49 17.55 -3.99
C LYS A 422 -2.43 17.74 -2.91
N GLN A 423 -1.83 16.65 -2.43
CA GLN A 423 -0.79 16.70 -1.41
C GLN A 423 0.59 16.75 -2.07
N LEU A 424 1.32 17.83 -1.84
CA LEU A 424 2.76 17.92 -2.11
C LEU A 424 3.54 17.36 -0.89
N ARG A 425 4.53 16.50 -1.14
CA ARG A 425 5.41 15.93 -0.12
C ARG A 425 6.86 16.00 -0.61
N ILE A 426 7.78 16.45 0.24
CA ILE A 426 9.22 16.48 -0.08
C ILE A 426 9.91 15.53 0.88
N GLY A 427 10.43 14.42 0.37
CA GLY A 427 11.14 13.40 1.14
C GLY A 427 12.66 13.56 1.10
N GLY A 428 13.34 12.60 1.73
CA GLY A 428 14.81 12.53 1.75
C GLY A 428 15.27 11.13 2.13
N ALA A 429 16.25 10.55 1.44
CA ALA A 429 16.76 9.22 1.76
C ALA A 429 18.28 9.18 1.72
N VAL A 430 18.84 8.23 2.48
CA VAL A 430 20.28 7.94 2.58
C VAL A 430 20.50 6.43 2.43
N LYS A 431 21.35 6.05 1.48
CA LYS A 431 21.91 4.71 1.33
C LYS A 431 23.35 4.73 1.86
N ALA A 432 23.67 3.83 2.77
CA ALA A 432 24.98 3.68 3.38
C ALA A 432 25.35 2.18 3.43
N GLY A 433 26.06 1.71 2.41
CA GLY A 433 26.42 0.31 2.22
C GLY A 433 25.17 -0.57 2.12
N PRO A 434 24.93 -1.51 3.05
CA PRO A 434 23.75 -2.37 3.05
C PRO A 434 22.49 -1.68 3.59
N LEU A 435 22.62 -0.57 4.32
CA LEU A 435 21.49 0.11 4.95
C LEU A 435 20.93 1.19 4.04
N LEU A 436 19.62 1.17 3.81
CA LEU A 436 18.87 2.23 3.14
C LEU A 436 17.79 2.74 4.09
N LEU A 437 17.84 4.02 4.42
CA LEU A 437 16.84 4.73 5.22
C LEU A 437 16.28 5.89 4.41
N GLY A 438 15.06 6.32 4.71
CA GLY A 438 14.56 7.58 4.17
C GLY A 438 13.19 7.98 4.69
N ILE A 439 12.71 9.12 4.20
CA ILE A 439 11.43 9.71 4.57
C ILE A 439 10.63 10.20 3.35
N HIS A 440 9.30 10.14 3.41
CA HIS A 440 8.42 10.71 2.39
C HIS A 440 8.16 12.21 2.58
N ASN A 441 8.34 12.75 3.79
CA ASN A 441 7.98 14.14 4.09
C ASN A 441 8.84 14.76 5.21
N TRP A 442 9.78 15.64 4.84
CA TRP A 442 10.56 16.46 5.77
C TRP A 442 9.67 17.34 6.66
N ALA A 443 8.50 17.76 6.19
CA ALA A 443 7.57 18.52 7.01
C ALA A 443 7.15 17.75 8.28
N THR A 444 7.12 16.41 8.26
CA THR A 444 6.84 15.60 9.47
C THR A 444 8.01 15.43 10.42
N LEU A 445 9.24 15.79 10.03
CA LEU A 445 10.37 15.92 10.97
C LEU A 445 10.44 17.30 11.62
N PHE A 446 10.08 18.36 10.89
CA PHE A 446 10.19 19.74 11.38
C PHE A 446 8.92 20.30 12.03
N ALA A 447 7.73 19.76 11.69
CA ALA A 447 6.48 20.14 12.35
C ALA A 447 6.35 19.47 13.73
N LYS A 448 6.88 20.14 14.77
CA LYS A 448 6.97 19.59 16.13
C LYS A 448 5.65 19.07 16.74
N ASN A 449 4.48 19.53 16.29
CA ASN A 449 3.20 19.34 16.99
C ASN A 449 2.04 18.75 16.14
N ARG A 450 2.19 18.49 14.83
CA ARG A 450 1.09 18.01 13.95
C ARG A 450 1.56 17.12 12.79
N MET A 451 0.93 15.96 12.61
CA MET A 451 1.13 15.07 11.46
C MET A 451 -0.20 14.48 10.95
N GLN A 452 -0.57 14.77 9.71
CA GLN A 452 -1.70 14.10 9.00
C GLN A 452 -1.23 13.07 7.97
N ASN A 453 -0.02 13.22 7.41
CA ASN A 453 0.46 12.46 6.25
C ASN A 453 1.99 12.26 6.35
N GLY A 454 2.50 11.02 6.43
CA GLY A 454 3.94 10.75 6.67
C GLY A 454 4.36 9.27 6.74
N GLY A 455 5.31 8.96 7.65
CA GLY A 455 5.69 7.65 8.25
C GLY A 455 6.85 6.84 7.64
N GLY A 456 8.02 6.59 8.33
CA GLY A 456 9.08 5.57 7.96
C GLY A 456 10.58 5.96 7.78
N TYR A 457 11.54 5.23 7.11
CA TYR A 457 11.66 3.89 6.41
C TYR A 457 13.00 3.14 6.55
N LEU A 458 13.04 1.84 6.17
CA LEU A 458 14.22 0.98 6.24
C LEU A 458 14.27 -0.19 5.23
N ALA A 459 15.45 -0.46 4.65
CA ALA A 459 15.82 -1.71 3.97
C ALA A 459 17.26 -2.14 4.33
N LEU A 460 17.49 -3.44 4.47
CA LEU A 460 18.80 -4.05 4.72
C LEU A 460 19.19 -4.99 3.57
N VAL A 461 20.00 -4.48 2.63
CA VAL A 461 20.35 -5.15 1.37
C VAL A 461 21.83 -5.52 1.33
N ILE A 462 22.15 -6.81 1.50
CA ILE A 462 23.53 -7.32 1.32
C ILE A 462 23.78 -7.55 -0.18
N ARG A 463 24.99 -7.25 -0.66
CA ARG A 463 25.34 -7.20 -2.09
C ARG A 463 26.70 -7.82 -2.36
N ALA A 464 26.89 -8.34 -3.57
CA ALA A 464 28.18 -8.86 -4.01
C ALA A 464 29.29 -7.79 -4.04
N GLY A 465 30.45 -8.09 -3.46
CA GLY A 465 31.66 -7.26 -3.54
C GLY A 465 32.31 -7.27 -4.94
N ARG A 466 33.22 -6.34 -5.22
CA ARG A 466 33.83 -6.16 -6.56
C ARG A 466 34.55 -7.41 -7.07
N ASP A 467 35.36 -8.06 -6.24
CA ASP A 467 36.18 -9.23 -6.64
C ASP A 467 35.37 -10.46 -7.09
N SER A 468 34.10 -10.53 -6.69
CA SER A 468 33.18 -11.60 -7.13
C SER A 468 32.77 -11.49 -8.61
N GLN A 469 33.04 -10.34 -9.25
CA GLN A 469 32.57 -10.02 -10.60
C GLN A 469 33.57 -10.46 -11.67
N HIS A 470 34.87 -10.19 -11.46
CA HIS A 470 35.94 -10.58 -12.39
C HIS A 470 35.98 -12.08 -12.69
N LYS A 471 35.57 -12.94 -11.75
CA LYS A 471 35.55 -14.41 -11.96
C LYS A 471 34.48 -14.90 -12.95
N ARG A 472 33.52 -14.06 -13.35
CA ARG A 472 32.42 -14.44 -14.27
C ARG A 472 32.69 -14.13 -15.73
N ASP A 473 33.48 -13.10 -16.05
CA ASP A 473 33.81 -12.73 -17.43
C ASP A 473 35.04 -13.48 -17.97
N ARG A 474 35.15 -14.79 -17.70
CA ARG A 474 36.11 -15.68 -18.39
C ARG A 474 35.65 -15.95 -19.83
N LYS A 475 35.59 -14.90 -20.65
CA LYS A 475 36.04 -15.04 -22.04
C LYS A 475 37.54 -15.27 -21.96
N TYR A 476 38.03 -16.25 -22.73
CA TYR A 476 39.44 -16.62 -22.76
C TYR A 476 40.32 -15.39 -22.96
N ASP A 477 41.25 -15.14 -22.03
CA ASP A 477 42.38 -14.26 -22.30
C ASP A 477 43.11 -14.80 -23.52
N CYS A 478 43.29 -13.98 -24.55
CA CYS A 478 44.14 -14.36 -25.67
C CYS A 478 45.56 -14.59 -25.14
N PRO A 479 46.23 -15.69 -25.52
CA PRO A 479 47.60 -15.91 -25.07
C PRO A 479 48.50 -14.75 -25.52
N PRO A 480 49.44 -14.30 -24.68
CA PRO A 480 50.42 -13.30 -25.09
C PRO A 480 51.27 -13.85 -26.24
N TYR A 481 51.53 -12.98 -27.22
CA TYR A 481 52.44 -13.22 -28.33
C TYR A 481 53.91 -13.12 -27.89
#